data_AF-A0A4R7STJ3-F1
#
_entry.id   AF-A0A4R7STJ3-F1
#
_cell.length_a   1.000
_cell.length_b   1.000
_cell.length_c   1.000
_cell.angle_alpha   90.00
_cell.angle_beta   90.00
_cell.angle_gamma   90.00
#
_symmetry.space_group_name_H-M   'P 1'
#
loop_
_entity.id
_entity.type
_entity.pdbx_description
1 polymer ?
#
loop_
_entity_poly.entity_id
_entity_poly.type
_entity_poly.pdbx_seq_one_letter_code
_entity_poly.pdbx_strand_id
1 'polypeptide(L)' 'MNAAVCHLFEEVLLLPSEARTELVEAILERSTPSEDFLKQQLEVVAGRMENVRTGASKLIPAPESHASVLASLKSGR' A
#
# COMPACT_ATOMS: atom_id res chain seq x y z
N MET A 1 9.64 -13.44 -3.85
CA MET A 1 8.52 -13.18 -2.92
C MET A 1 7.82 -14.50 -2.66
N ASN A 2 7.61 -14.90 -1.39
CA ASN A 2 7.00 -16.20 -1.03
C ASN A 2 5.51 -16.22 -1.42
N ALA A 3 5.01 -17.31 -2.00
CA ALA A 3 3.60 -17.48 -2.39
C ALA A 3 2.62 -17.19 -1.24
N ALA A 4 2.99 -17.53 -0.01
CA ALA A 4 2.20 -17.23 1.18
C ALA A 4 2.08 -15.72 1.46
N VAL A 5 3.17 -14.96 1.23
CA VAL A 5 3.18 -13.51 1.41
C VAL A 5 2.31 -12.84 0.35
N CYS A 6 2.35 -13.31 -0.89
CA CYS A 6 1.49 -12.79 -1.96
C CYS A 6 0.01 -13.06 -1.68
N HIS A 7 -0.33 -14.28 -1.23
CA HIS A 7 -1.72 -14.65 -0.92
C HIS A 7 -2.29 -13.82 0.24
N LEU A 8 -1.51 -13.62 1.30
CA LEU A 8 -1.90 -12.73 2.40
C LEU A 8 -2.07 -11.29 1.91
N PHE A 9 -1.22 -10.81 1.01
CA PHE A 9 -1.36 -9.48 0.43
C PHE A 9 -2.64 -9.32 -0.40
N GLU A 10 -2.99 -10.34 -1.19
CA GLU A 10 -4.24 -10.38 -1.97
C GLU A 10 -5.48 -10.36 -1.06
N GLU A 11 -5.46 -11.12 0.04
CA GLU A 11 -6.55 -11.10 1.03
C GLU A 11 -6.68 -9.76 1.75
N VAL A 12 -5.56 -9.11 2.09
CA VAL A 12 -5.57 -7.79 2.72
C VAL A 12 -6.15 -6.72 1.81
N LEU A 13 -5.93 -6.81 0.49
CA LEU A 13 -6.50 -5.85 -0.46
C LEU A 13 -8.03 -5.93 -0.55
N LEU A 14 -8.62 -7.08 -0.23
CA LEU A 14 -10.08 -7.28 -0.20
C LEU A 14 -10.74 -6.69 1.05
N LEU A 15 -9.97 -6.31 2.07
CA LEU A 15 -10.52 -5.72 3.29
C LEU A 15 -11.03 -4.30 3.06
N PRO A 16 -12.10 -3.88 3.80
CA PRO A 16 -12.52 -2.49 3.89
C PRO A 16 -11.36 -1.57 4.31
N SER A 17 -11.42 -0.29 3.93
CA SER A 17 -10.33 0.67 4.19
C SER A 17 -9.97 0.78 5.67
N GLU A 18 -10.97 0.77 6.56
CA GLU A 18 -10.78 0.84 8.00
C GLU A 18 -10.02 -0.39 8.53
N ALA A 19 -10.42 -1.59 8.10
CA ALA A 19 -9.78 -2.85 8.51
C ALA A 19 -8.34 -2.97 7.98
N ARG A 20 -8.02 -2.39 6.82
CA ARG A 20 -6.63 -2.32 6.33
C ARG A 20 -5.76 -1.42 7.19
N THR A 21 -6.29 -0.29 7.64
CA THR A 21 -5.57 0.63 8.53
C THR A 21 -5.28 -0.05 9.87
N GLU A 22 -6.28 -0.66 10.51
CA GLU A 22 -6.09 -1.41 11.77
C GLU A 22 -5.06 -2.54 11.62
N LEU A 23 -5.08 -3.26 10.49
CA LEU A 23 -4.10 -4.31 10.23
C LEU A 23 -2.67 -3.75 10.10
N VAL A 24 -2.49 -2.63 9.41
CA VAL A 24 -1.18 -1.98 9.29
C VAL A 24 -0.69 -1.53 10.67
N GLU A 25 -1.56 -0.94 11.48
CA GLU A 25 -1.24 -0.55 12.86
C GLU A 25 -0.84 -1.76 13.70
N ALA A 26 -1.60 -2.86 13.64
CA ALA A 26 -1.27 -4.10 14.35
C ALA A 26 0.06 -4.73 13.88
N ILE A 27 0.41 -4.61 12.60
CA ILE A 27 1.71 -5.03 12.06
C ILE A 27 2.82 -4.13 12.60
N LEU A 28 2.61 -2.82 12.63
CA LEU A 28 3.58 -1.85 13.14
C LEU A 28 3.78 -1.93 14.66
N GLU A 29 2.76 -2.34 15.42
CA GLU A 29 2.88 -2.59 16.86
C GLU A 29 3.64 -3.88 17.17
N ARG A 30 3.47 -4.91 16.33
CA ARG A 30 4.12 -6.21 16.49
C ARG A 30 5.52 -6.27 15.90
N SER A 31 5.78 -5.45 14.90
CA SER A 31 7.13 -5.22 14.38
C SER A 31 7.78 -4.09 15.17
N THR A 32 9.08 -4.15 15.41
CA THR A 32 9.83 -2.97 15.87
C THR A 32 10.53 -2.39 14.65
N PRO A 33 9.82 -1.63 13.79
CA PRO A 33 10.43 -1.05 12.60
C PRO A 33 11.56 -0.10 13.02
N SER A 34 12.63 -0.08 12.24
CA SER A 34 13.72 0.87 12.47
C SER A 34 13.24 2.30 12.21
N GLU A 35 13.86 3.26 12.88
CA GLU A 35 13.59 4.69 12.66
C GLU A 35 13.82 5.09 11.20
N ASP A 36 14.84 4.53 10.55
CA ASP A 36 15.14 4.76 9.14
C ASP A 36 14.03 4.26 8.22
N PHE A 37 13.45 3.10 8.53
CA PHE A 37 12.30 2.57 7.78
C PHE A 37 11.10 3.51 7.92
N LEU A 38 10.80 3.97 9.13
CA LEU A 38 9.70 4.91 9.38
C LEU A 38 9.90 6.24 8.64
N LYS A 39 11.12 6.80 8.66
CA LYS A 39 11.45 8.02 7.91
C LYS A 39 11.23 7.86 6.41
N GLN A 40 11.70 6.76 5.83
CA GLN A 40 11.48 6.46 4.41
C GLN A 40 9.99 6.37 4.06
N GLN A 41 9.17 5.73 4.91
CA GLN A 41 7.73 5.65 4.66
C GLN A 41 7.05 7.02 4.75
N LEU A 42 7.45 7.87 5.72
CA LEU A 42 6.91 9.23 5.85
C LEU A 42 7.25 10.10 4.64
N GLU A 43 8.46 9.99 4.08
CA GLU A 43 8.85 10.69 2.86
C GLU A 43 8.00 10.27 1.65
N VAL A 44 7.74 8.96 1.50
CA VAL A 44 6.87 8.44 0.44
C VAL A 44 5.45 9.00 0.58
N VAL A 45 4.90 9.04 1.79
CA VAL A 45 3.57 9.61 2.05
C VAL A 45 3.55 11.11 1.76
N ALA A 46 4.57 11.86 2.21
CA ALA A 46 4.67 13.29 1.95
C ALA A 46 4.71 13.60 0.44
N GLY A 47 5.49 12.83 -0.34
CA GLY A 47 5.55 12.95 -1.79
C GLY A 47 4.20 12.65 -2.46
N ARG A 48 3.47 11.62 -1.99
CA ARG A 48 2.12 11.31 -2.49
C ARG A 48 1.14 12.44 -2.22
N MET A 49 1.17 13.03 -1.03
CA MET A 49 0.32 14.17 -0.67
C MET A 49 0.61 15.40 -1.55
N GLU A 50 1.88 15.68 -1.82
CA GLU A 50 2.26 16.77 -2.71
C GLU A 50 1.78 16.53 -4.15
N ASN A 51 1.89 15.29 -4.64
CA ASN A 51 1.38 14.95 -5.97
C ASN A 51 -0.14 15.15 -6.08
N VAL A 52 -0.89 14.88 -5.00
CA VAL A 52 -2.34 15.20 -4.96
C VAL A 52 -2.56 16.71 -4.97
N ARG A 53 -1.82 17.45 -4.13
CA ARG A 53 -1.93 18.92 -4.01
C ARG A 53 -1.65 19.63 -5.33
N THR A 54 -0.66 19.17 -6.07
CA THR A 54 -0.21 19.75 -7.35
C THR A 54 -1.01 19.23 -8.55
N GLY A 55 -1.95 18.32 -8.35
CA GLY A 55 -2.71 17.70 -9.44
C GLY A 55 -1.90 16.71 -10.30
N ALA A 56 -0.68 16.36 -9.88
CA ALA A 56 0.13 15.33 -10.53
C ALA A 56 -0.42 13.90 -10.31
N SER A 57 -1.22 13.69 -9.26
CA SER A 57 -1.98 12.46 -9.04
C SER A 57 -3.38 12.55 -9.65
N LYS A 58 -3.73 11.58 -10.50
CA LYS A 58 -5.07 11.45 -11.07
C LYS A 58 -5.92 10.52 -10.21
N LEU A 59 -7.18 10.91 -9.99
CA LEU A 59 -8.19 9.99 -9.49
C LEU A 59 -8.51 8.97 -10.58
N ILE A 60 -8.34 7.69 -10.25
CA ILE A 60 -8.63 6.57 -11.15
C ILE A 60 -9.88 5.87 -10.61
N PRO A 61 -10.89 5.59 -11.45
CA PRO A 61 -12.04 4.78 -11.05
C PRO A 61 -11.64 3.47 -10.38
N ALA A 62 -12.39 3.03 -9.36
CA ALA A 62 -12.07 1.84 -8.57
C ALA A 62 -11.86 0.54 -9.40
N PRO A 63 -12.63 0.26 -10.46
CA PRO A 63 -12.39 -0.92 -11.30
C PRO A 63 -11.03 -0.87 -12.01
N GLU A 64 -10.63 0.32 -12.46
CA GLU A 64 -9.37 0.56 -13.17
C GLU A 64 -8.17 0.54 -12.21
N SER A 65 -8.33 1.07 -11.00
CA SER A 65 -7.29 1.01 -9.97
C SER A 65 -7.02 -0.45 -9.55
N HIS A 66 -8.07 -1.25 -9.38
CA HIS A 66 -7.96 -2.67 -9.05
C HIS A 66 -7.24 -3.45 -10.16
N ALA A 67 -7.61 -3.23 -11.42
CA ALA A 67 -6.96 -3.88 -12.57
C ALA A 67 -5.47 -3.51 -12.68
N SER A 68 -5.12 -2.23 -12.44
CA SER A 68 -3.74 -1.75 -12.48
C SER A 68 -2.87 -2.36 -11.38
N VAL A 69 -3.41 -2.50 -10.16
CA VAL A 69 -2.73 -3.19 -9.04
C VAL A 69 -2.55 -4.67 -9.35
N LEU A 70 -3.56 -5.35 -9.88
CA LEU A 70 -3.43 -6.76 -10.28
C LEU A 70 -2.40 -6.96 -11.39
N ALA A 71 -2.30 -6.03 -12.34
CA ALA A 71 -1.33 -6.08 -13.41
C ALA A 71 0.10 -5.91 -12.89
N SER A 72 0.36 -4.94 -12.00
CA SER A 72 1.70 -4.70 -11.45
C SER A 72 2.24 -5.89 -10.64
N LEU A 73 1.35 -6.63 -9.96
CA LEU A 73 1.69 -7.86 -9.24
C LEU A 73 2.07 -9.03 -10.17
N LYS A 74 1.55 -9.06 -11.40
CA LYS A 74 1.88 -10.07 -12.42
C LYS A 74 3.18 -9.77 -13.15
N SER A 75 3.53 -8.49 -13.32
CA SER A 75 4.72 -8.03 -14.04
C SER A 75 6.04 -8.13 -13.24
N GLY A 76 5.96 -8.38 -11.93
CA GLY A 76 7.12 -8.53 -11.04
C GLY A 76 7.64 -9.96 -10.88
N ARG A 77 7.25 -10.90 -11.76
CA ARG A 77 7.75 -12.28 -11.79
C ARG A 77 8.72 -12.51 -12.95
#